data_AF-A0AAV5WJ07-F1
#
_entry.id   AF-A0AAV5WJ07-F1
#
_cell.length_a   1.000
_cell.length_b   1.000
_cell.length_c   1.000
_cell.angle_alpha   90.00
_cell.angle_beta   90.00
_cell.angle_gamma   90.00
#
_symmetry.space_group_name_H-M   'P 1'
#
loop_
_entity.id
_entity.type
_entity.pdbx_description
1 polymer ?
#
loop_
_entity_poly.entity_id
_entity_poly.type
_entity_poly.pdbx_seq_one_letter_code
_entity_poly.pdbx_strand_id
1 'polypeptide(L)'
;MEPKSSLMIVEEWRRKTRDFSRQSNEVLFSLFERTFDTMTLVFQSAPDHKRIQRSLAALEVERNMSFKDDEERKIALREISYGFIQSLQFVLHKQTAFRDQSAIIEGPHLMAQNSPLWIVEEWKRKTHEFARQSTDVLLSLFERAFEIMALTLEQQPDYKRIHRVIASLELERTLSIQDDEEREFPLRDAIYG
;
A
#
# COMPACT_ATOMS: atom_id res chain seq x y z
N MET A 1 -24.71 4.79 7.77
CA MET A 1 -23.76 3.69 7.99
C MET A 1 -22.68 4.19 8.91
N GLU A 2 -22.41 3.52 10.02
CA GLU A 2 -21.25 3.85 10.86
C GLU A 2 -19.96 3.52 10.10
N PRO A 3 -18.91 4.36 10.19
CA PRO A 3 -17.64 4.08 9.54
C PRO A 3 -17.02 2.81 10.16
N LYS A 4 -16.70 1.81 9.32
CA LYS A 4 -15.94 0.63 9.75
C LYS A 4 -14.60 1.11 10.32
N SER A 5 -14.15 0.49 11.41
CA SER A 5 -12.80 0.76 11.92
C SER A 5 -11.74 0.33 10.90
N SER A 6 -10.60 1.01 10.85
CA SER A 6 -9.51 0.67 9.93
C SER A 6 -9.04 -0.78 10.10
N LEU A 7 -9.04 -1.29 11.34
CA LEU A 7 -8.71 -2.69 11.64
C LEU A 7 -9.72 -3.66 11.00
N MET A 8 -11.02 -3.35 11.03
CA MET A 8 -12.03 -4.18 10.37
C MET A 8 -11.86 -4.21 8.86
N ILE A 9 -11.52 -3.08 8.24
CA ILE A 9 -11.25 -2.99 6.80
C ILE A 9 -10.03 -3.85 6.44
N VAL A 10 -8.94 -3.74 7.20
CA VAL A 10 -7.72 -4.54 7.00
C VAL A 10 -7.99 -6.04 7.17
N GLU A 11 -8.76 -6.42 8.18
CA GLU A 11 -9.13 -7.82 8.42
C GLU A 11 -10.04 -8.42 7.34
N GLU A 12 -10.94 -7.60 6.77
CA GLU A 12 -11.73 -7.99 5.60
C GLU A 12 -10.83 -8.27 4.40
N TRP A 13 -9.92 -7.35 4.08
CA TRP A 13 -9.02 -7.49 2.94
C TRP A 13 -8.00 -8.61 3.11
N ARG A 14 -7.46 -8.79 4.31
CA ARG A 14 -6.60 -9.93 4.64
C ARG A 14 -7.26 -11.27 4.34
N ARG A 15 -8.56 -11.39 4.63
CA ARG A 15 -9.32 -12.61 4.37
C ARG A 15 -9.49 -12.84 2.87
N LYS A 16 -9.88 -11.80 2.13
CA LYS A 16 -10.05 -11.87 0.67
C LYS A 16 -8.74 -12.23 -0.03
N THR A 17 -7.62 -11.61 0.33
CA THR A 17 -6.32 -11.94 -0.28
C THR A 17 -5.83 -13.33 0.07
N ARG A 18 -6.14 -13.83 1.27
CA ARG A 18 -5.90 -15.24 1.61
C ARG A 18 -6.76 -16.20 0.76
N ASP A 19 -7.99 -15.83 0.46
CA ASP A 19 -8.84 -16.65 -0.41
C ASP A 19 -8.31 -16.63 -1.85
N PHE A 20 -7.80 -15.48 -2.35
CA PHE A 20 -7.11 -15.40 -3.64
C PHE A 20 -5.81 -16.21 -3.67
N SER A 21 -4.99 -16.17 -2.62
CA SER A 21 -3.72 -16.94 -2.54
C SER A 21 -3.93 -18.45 -2.48
N ARG A 22 -5.11 -18.92 -2.07
CA ARG A 22 -5.49 -20.34 -2.13
C ARG A 22 -5.95 -20.79 -3.50
N GLN A 23 -6.52 -19.87 -4.28
CA GLN A 23 -7.09 -20.14 -5.60
C GLN A 23 -6.07 -19.91 -6.72
N SER A 24 -5.01 -19.16 -6.44
CA SER A 24 -3.98 -18.79 -7.40
C SER A 24 -2.59 -18.97 -6.80
N ASN A 25 -1.65 -19.48 -7.60
CA ASN A 25 -0.22 -19.56 -7.23
C ASN A 25 0.51 -18.21 -7.44
N GLU A 26 -0.24 -17.12 -7.50
CA GLU A 26 0.24 -15.79 -7.78
C GLU A 26 1.01 -15.22 -6.57
N VAL A 27 2.30 -14.92 -6.80
CA VAL A 27 3.21 -14.41 -5.77
C VAL A 27 2.77 -13.06 -5.20
N LEU A 28 2.07 -12.23 -5.99
CA LEU A 28 1.55 -10.96 -5.49
C LEU A 28 0.50 -11.15 -4.39
N PHE A 29 -0.31 -12.21 -4.42
CA PHE A 29 -1.31 -12.43 -3.37
C PHE A 29 -0.67 -12.82 -2.04
N SER A 30 0.41 -13.60 -2.04
CA SER A 30 1.14 -13.89 -0.80
C SER A 30 1.74 -12.61 -0.20
N LEU A 31 2.30 -11.73 -1.05
CA LEU A 31 2.83 -10.44 -0.59
C LEU A 31 1.75 -9.51 -0.06
N PHE A 32 0.59 -9.42 -0.71
CA PHE A 32 -0.54 -8.65 -0.20
C PHE A 32 -1.03 -9.21 1.14
N GLU A 33 -1.16 -10.53 1.28
CA GLU A 33 -1.52 -11.17 2.56
C GLU A 33 -0.54 -10.78 3.68
N ARG A 34 0.76 -10.88 3.44
CA ARG A 34 1.82 -10.47 4.39
C ARG A 34 1.79 -8.99 4.74
N THR A 35 1.44 -8.16 3.77
CA THR A 35 1.27 -6.73 3.95
C THR A 35 0.08 -6.46 4.89
N PHE A 36 -1.06 -7.11 4.68
CA PHE A 36 -2.22 -6.99 5.56
C PHE A 36 -2.00 -7.58 6.96
N ASP A 37 -1.25 -8.68 7.08
CA ASP A 37 -0.77 -9.18 8.38
C ASP A 37 0.01 -8.10 9.13
N THR A 38 0.95 -7.43 8.44
CA THR A 38 1.75 -6.36 9.03
C THR A 38 0.90 -5.15 9.41
N MET A 39 -0.05 -4.74 8.55
CA MET A 39 -1.01 -3.68 8.86
C MET A 39 -1.84 -4.01 10.10
N THR A 40 -2.29 -5.25 10.23
CA THR A 40 -3.06 -5.72 11.40
C THR A 40 -2.27 -5.48 12.68
N LEU A 41 -0.97 -5.79 12.70
CA LEU A 41 -0.10 -5.55 13.85
C LEU A 41 0.03 -4.06 14.16
N VAL A 42 0.17 -3.21 13.14
CA VAL A 42 0.28 -1.75 13.31
C VAL A 42 -1.01 -1.13 13.86
N PHE A 43 -2.18 -1.62 13.43
CA PHE A 43 -3.47 -1.11 13.85
C PHE A 43 -3.99 -1.66 15.19
N GLN A 44 -3.26 -2.57 15.83
CA GLN A 44 -3.61 -3.02 17.18
C GLN A 44 -3.55 -1.88 18.20
N SER A 45 -4.38 -2.01 19.23
CA SER A 45 -4.48 -1.04 20.33
C SER A 45 -3.19 -0.96 21.15
N ALA A 46 -2.49 -2.09 21.29
CA ALA A 46 -1.21 -2.21 21.98
C ALA A 46 -0.19 -2.88 21.03
N PRO A 47 0.42 -2.11 20.10
CA PRO A 47 1.32 -2.66 19.10
C PRO A 47 2.63 -3.17 19.72
N ASP A 48 3.02 -4.40 19.38
CA ASP A 48 4.36 -4.93 19.68
C ASP A 48 5.35 -4.44 18.62
N HIS A 49 6.11 -3.40 18.97
CA HIS A 49 7.07 -2.76 18.09
C HIS A 49 8.13 -3.71 17.54
N LYS A 50 8.64 -4.65 18.36
CA LYS A 50 9.65 -5.63 17.90
C LYS A 50 9.02 -6.58 16.89
N ARG A 51 7.79 -7.00 17.12
CA ARG A 51 7.05 -7.85 16.18
C ARG A 51 6.76 -7.12 14.87
N ILE A 52 6.37 -5.85 14.92
CA ILE A 52 6.14 -5.02 13.73
C ILE A 52 7.43 -4.84 12.93
N GLN A 53 8.54 -4.50 13.57
CA GLN A 53 9.85 -4.35 12.90
C GLN A 53 10.30 -5.63 12.20
N ARG A 54 10.14 -6.78 12.87
CA ARG A 54 10.43 -8.10 12.26
C ARG A 54 9.51 -8.39 11.06
N SER A 55 8.22 -8.06 11.18
CA SER A 55 7.24 -8.25 10.11
C SER A 55 7.58 -7.39 8.88
N LEU A 56 7.95 -6.12 9.09
CA LEU A 56 8.35 -5.21 8.02
C LEU A 56 9.63 -5.67 7.32
N ALA A 57 10.65 -6.09 8.09
CA ALA A 57 11.89 -6.62 7.54
C ALA A 57 11.66 -7.92 6.75
N ALA A 58 10.82 -8.83 7.26
CA ALA A 58 10.47 -10.05 6.56
C ALA A 58 9.74 -9.75 5.24
N LEU A 59 8.79 -8.81 5.25
CA LEU A 59 8.07 -8.37 4.05
C LEU A 59 9.00 -7.75 3.01
N GLU A 60 10.02 -6.99 3.42
CA GLU A 60 11.01 -6.41 2.51
C GLU A 60 11.83 -7.50 1.81
N VAL A 61 12.30 -8.49 2.58
CA VAL A 61 13.04 -9.64 2.05
C VAL A 61 12.16 -10.44 1.08
N GLU A 62 10.93 -10.77 1.48
CA GLU A 62 9.98 -11.51 0.64
C GLU A 62 9.70 -10.76 -0.67
N ARG A 63 9.36 -9.47 -0.59
CA ARG A 63 9.15 -8.62 -1.78
C ARG A 63 10.34 -8.64 -2.72
N ASN A 64 11.57 -8.47 -2.20
CA ASN A 64 12.77 -8.44 -3.03
C ASN A 64 13.04 -9.78 -3.73
N MET A 65 12.82 -10.90 -3.05
CA MET A 65 12.95 -12.23 -3.65
C MET A 65 11.88 -12.45 -4.71
N SER A 66 10.61 -12.20 -4.37
CA SER A 66 9.48 -12.32 -5.29
C SER A 66 9.65 -11.43 -6.52
N PHE A 67 10.08 -10.19 -6.38
CA PHE A 67 10.30 -9.29 -7.51
C PHE A 67 11.40 -9.79 -8.45
N LYS A 68 12.46 -10.40 -7.90
CA LYS A 68 13.57 -10.93 -8.69
C LYS A 68 13.15 -12.17 -9.50
N ASP A 69 12.37 -13.04 -8.87
CA ASP A 69 11.99 -14.34 -9.41
C ASP A 69 10.71 -14.28 -10.26
N ASP A 70 9.97 -13.17 -10.21
CA ASP A 70 8.78 -12.94 -11.04
C ASP A 70 9.18 -12.67 -12.50
N GLU A 71 8.92 -13.65 -13.37
CA GLU A 71 9.14 -13.55 -14.82
C GLU A 71 8.21 -12.54 -15.50
N GLU A 72 7.02 -12.34 -14.93
CA GLU A 72 6.00 -11.44 -15.43
C GLU A 72 6.15 -10.00 -14.91
N ARG A 73 7.16 -9.72 -14.08
CA ARG A 73 7.40 -8.37 -13.49
C ARG A 73 7.47 -7.22 -14.50
N LYS A 74 7.66 -7.51 -15.79
CA LYS A 74 7.66 -6.52 -16.88
C LYS A 74 6.26 -6.03 -17.24
N ILE A 75 5.21 -6.72 -16.79
CA ILE A 75 3.82 -6.25 -16.89
C ILE A 75 3.69 -5.05 -15.96
N ALA A 76 3.30 -3.90 -16.52
CA ALA A 76 3.23 -2.63 -15.78
C ALA A 76 2.44 -2.75 -14.48
N LEU A 77 1.27 -3.41 -14.52
CA LEU A 77 0.41 -3.59 -13.35
C LEU A 77 1.10 -4.37 -12.22
N ARG A 78 1.86 -5.41 -12.55
CA ARG A 78 2.62 -6.20 -11.58
C ARG A 78 3.76 -5.37 -11.00
N GLU A 79 4.52 -4.70 -11.85
CA GLU A 79 5.64 -3.87 -11.42
C GLU A 79 5.18 -2.75 -10.46
N ILE A 80 4.08 -2.08 -10.80
CA ILE A 80 3.48 -1.06 -9.94
C ILE A 80 2.94 -1.65 -8.64
N SER A 81 2.40 -2.87 -8.64
CA SER A 81 1.96 -3.55 -7.41
C SER A 81 3.11 -3.79 -6.42
N TYR A 82 4.30 -4.16 -6.90
CA TYR A 82 5.49 -4.23 -6.04
C TYR A 82 5.88 -2.87 -5.47
N GLY A 83 5.83 -1.83 -6.31
CA GLY A 83 6.11 -0.45 -5.89
C GLY A 83 5.11 0.06 -4.85
N PHE A 84 3.84 -0.32 -4.98
CA PHE A 84 2.79 -0.04 -4.02
C PHE A 84 3.08 -0.70 -2.67
N ILE A 85 3.41 -1.99 -2.67
CA ILE A 85 3.76 -2.73 -1.44
C ILE A 85 4.98 -2.09 -0.77
N GLN A 86 6.02 -1.76 -1.55
CA GLN A 86 7.19 -1.04 -1.06
C GLN A 86 6.83 0.30 -0.41
N SER A 87 6.01 1.11 -1.08
CA SER A 87 5.60 2.43 -0.59
C SER A 87 4.78 2.32 0.70
N LEU A 88 3.89 1.33 0.77
CA LEU A 88 3.10 1.04 1.96
C LEU A 88 3.96 0.61 3.16
N GLN A 89 5.03 -0.16 2.94
CA GLN A 89 5.99 -0.49 4.00
C GLN A 89 6.58 0.77 4.66
N PHE A 90 6.91 1.80 3.86
CA PHE A 90 7.41 3.07 4.40
C PHE A 90 6.37 3.83 5.20
N VAL A 91 5.11 3.83 4.73
CA VAL A 91 3.99 4.40 5.49
C VAL A 91 3.85 3.69 6.83
N LEU A 92 3.91 2.35 6.86
CA LEU A 92 3.80 1.56 8.10
C LEU A 92 4.97 1.78 9.05
N HIS A 93 6.20 1.89 8.51
CA HIS A 93 7.38 2.28 9.29
C HIS A 93 7.18 3.65 9.95
N LYS A 94 6.73 4.65 9.18
CA LYS A 94 6.47 5.99 9.70
C LYS A 94 5.41 5.96 10.81
N GLN A 95 4.27 5.32 10.56
CA GLN A 95 3.19 5.22 11.55
C GLN A 95 3.63 4.57 12.86
N THR A 96 4.50 3.55 12.78
CA THR A 96 5.07 2.90 13.97
C THR A 96 6.00 3.85 14.73
N ALA A 97 6.88 4.57 14.03
CA ALA A 97 7.82 5.52 14.64
C ALA A 97 7.12 6.73 15.30
N PHE A 98 6.01 7.23 14.73
CA PHE A 98 5.23 8.30 15.34
C PHE A 98 4.60 7.87 16.67
N ARG A 99 4.13 6.62 16.78
CA ARG A 99 3.56 6.09 18.03
C ARG A 99 4.61 5.98 19.14
N ASP A 100 5.84 5.58 18.80
CA ASP A 100 6.97 5.57 19.75
C ASP A 100 7.32 6.97 20.26
N GLN A 101 7.36 7.99 19.38
CA GLN A 101 7.66 9.36 19.78
C GLN A 101 6.55 10.00 20.62
N SER A 102 5.29 9.65 20.41
CA SER A 102 4.21 10.10 21.29
C SER A 102 4.27 9.50 22.71
N ALA A 103 5.05 8.44 22.92
CA ALA A 103 5.31 7.85 24.25
C ALA A 103 6.56 8.42 24.94
N ILE A 104 7.42 9.15 24.22
CA ILE A 104 8.67 9.73 24.73
C ILE A 104 8.66 11.23 24.40
N ILE A 105 8.29 12.06 25.37
CA ILE A 105 8.40 13.53 25.28
C ILE A 105 9.90 13.87 25.34
N GLU A 106 10.64 13.74 24.23
CA GLU A 106 11.98 14.35 24.08
C GLU A 106 12.45 14.31 22.60
N GLY A 107 12.43 15.48 21.94
CA GLY A 107 13.33 15.84 20.82
C GLY A 107 12.92 15.49 19.37
N PRO A 108 12.65 16.47 18.48
CA PRO A 108 12.23 16.24 17.09
C PRO A 108 13.36 15.91 16.08
N HIS A 109 14.60 15.59 16.50
CA HIS A 109 15.76 15.90 15.65
C HIS A 109 16.52 14.78 14.91
N LEU A 110 16.07 13.51 14.92
CA LEU A 110 16.91 12.42 14.36
C LEU A 110 16.38 11.65 13.15
N MET A 111 15.23 11.99 12.56
CA MET A 111 14.68 11.24 11.40
C MET A 111 14.81 11.95 10.04
N ALA A 112 15.51 13.08 9.97
CA ALA A 112 15.54 13.94 8.78
C ALA A 112 16.49 13.49 7.65
N GLN A 113 17.30 12.43 7.81
CA GLN A 113 18.38 12.19 6.85
C GLN A 113 18.05 11.30 5.65
N ASN A 114 16.91 10.58 5.62
CA ASN A 114 16.46 9.87 4.41
C ASN A 114 14.94 9.72 4.44
N SER A 115 14.20 10.78 4.06
CA SER A 115 12.75 10.67 3.94
C SER A 115 12.42 9.63 2.86
N PRO A 116 11.64 8.58 3.16
CA PRO A 116 11.26 7.58 2.15
C PRO A 116 10.32 8.13 1.07
N LEU A 117 9.94 9.42 1.15
CA LEU A 117 9.11 10.12 0.19
C LEU A 117 9.64 9.98 -1.25
N TRP A 118 10.97 9.99 -1.46
CA TRP A 118 11.53 9.88 -2.81
C TRP A 118 11.16 8.55 -3.51
N ILE A 119 11.00 7.46 -2.76
CA ILE A 119 10.62 6.15 -3.32
C ILE A 119 9.16 6.20 -3.79
N VAL A 120 8.29 6.82 -2.99
CA VAL A 120 6.88 6.99 -3.36
C VAL A 120 6.75 7.89 -4.59
N GLU A 121 7.52 8.99 -4.65
CA GLU A 121 7.55 9.87 -5.82
C GLU A 121 8.13 9.19 -7.06
N GLU A 122 9.13 8.33 -6.89
CA GLU A 122 9.66 7.51 -8.00
C GLU A 122 8.59 6.59 -8.57
N TRP A 123 7.89 5.84 -7.72
CA TRP A 123 6.82 4.94 -8.15
C TRP A 123 5.62 5.68 -8.72
N LYS A 124 5.27 6.83 -8.17
CA LYS A 124 4.25 7.72 -8.73
C LYS A 124 4.61 8.17 -10.14
N ARG A 125 5.83 8.67 -10.35
CA ARG A 125 6.32 9.07 -11.68
C ARG A 125 6.28 7.89 -12.66
N LYS A 126 6.74 6.72 -12.24
CA LYS A 126 6.75 5.52 -13.08
C LYS A 126 5.34 5.05 -13.44
N THR A 127 4.40 5.14 -12.50
CA THR A 127 2.98 4.84 -12.75
C THR A 127 2.41 5.78 -13.81
N HIS A 128 2.71 7.08 -13.70
CA HIS A 128 2.31 8.07 -14.71
C HIS A 128 2.92 7.81 -16.08
N GLU A 129 4.18 7.38 -16.15
CA GLU A 129 4.85 7.00 -17.40
C GLU A 129 4.16 5.79 -18.05
N PHE A 130 3.79 4.77 -17.27
CA PHE A 130 3.02 3.63 -17.79
C PHE A 130 1.59 4.01 -18.20
N ALA A 131 0.92 4.86 -17.42
CA ALA A 131 -0.44 5.30 -17.73
C ALA A 131 -0.53 6.07 -19.06
N ARG A 132 0.55 6.73 -19.49
CA ARG A 132 0.62 7.38 -20.81
C ARG A 132 0.67 6.40 -21.98
N GLN A 133 1.06 5.16 -21.73
CA GLN A 133 1.30 4.13 -22.73
C GLN A 133 0.28 2.98 -22.64
N SER A 134 -0.62 3.04 -21.66
CA SER A 134 -1.59 1.98 -21.34
C SER A 134 -2.98 2.57 -21.22
N THR A 135 -3.99 1.83 -21.64
CA THR A 135 -5.41 2.14 -21.39
C THR A 135 -5.92 1.55 -20.08
N ASP A 136 -5.05 0.90 -19.30
CA ASP A 136 -5.43 0.25 -18.05
C ASP A 136 -5.76 1.27 -16.96
N VAL A 137 -7.05 1.34 -16.63
CA VAL A 137 -7.62 2.24 -15.61
C VAL A 137 -7.08 1.98 -14.21
N LEU A 138 -6.49 0.81 -13.92
CA LEU A 138 -5.91 0.54 -12.61
C LEU A 138 -4.65 1.36 -12.34
N LEU A 139 -3.95 1.82 -13.39
CA LEU A 139 -2.76 2.65 -13.22
C LEU A 139 -3.11 4.03 -12.64
N SER A 140 -4.26 4.61 -13.00
CA SER A 140 -4.68 5.88 -12.40
C SER A 140 -5.05 5.72 -10.91
N LEU A 141 -5.65 4.58 -10.53
CA LEU A 141 -5.92 4.26 -9.13
C LEU A 141 -4.63 4.16 -8.31
N PHE A 142 -3.59 3.53 -8.87
CA PHE A 142 -2.27 3.50 -8.23
C PHE A 142 -1.65 4.89 -8.10
N GLU A 143 -1.77 5.74 -9.11
CA GLU A 143 -1.27 7.11 -9.05
C GLU A 143 -1.89 7.89 -7.87
N ARG A 144 -3.20 7.79 -7.71
CA ARG A 144 -3.93 8.37 -6.56
C ARG A 144 -3.49 7.76 -5.23
N ALA A 145 -3.30 6.44 -5.19
CA ALA A 145 -2.83 5.78 -3.98
C ALA A 145 -1.43 6.25 -3.58
N PHE A 146 -0.50 6.39 -4.54
CA PHE A 146 0.82 6.97 -4.27
C PHE A 146 0.74 8.44 -3.84
N GLU A 147 -0.18 9.23 -4.40
CA GLU A 147 -0.41 10.60 -3.91
C GLU A 147 -0.83 10.61 -2.42
N ILE A 148 -1.75 9.73 -2.01
CA ILE A 148 -2.16 9.59 -0.61
C ILE A 148 -0.98 9.19 0.27
N MET A 149 -0.17 8.22 -0.17
CA MET A 149 1.02 7.80 0.57
C MET A 149 2.06 8.91 0.70
N ALA A 150 2.33 9.65 -0.37
CA ALA A 150 3.26 10.78 -0.38
C ALA A 150 2.83 11.85 0.64
N LEU A 151 1.55 12.25 0.60
CA LEU A 151 0.98 13.19 1.57
C LEU A 151 1.07 12.68 3.01
N THR A 152 0.85 11.38 3.22
CA THR A 152 0.99 10.75 4.54
C THR A 152 2.44 10.77 5.02
N LEU A 153 3.40 10.71 4.11
CA LEU A 153 4.84 10.73 4.40
C LEU A 153 5.43 12.14 4.58
N GLU A 154 4.71 13.21 4.28
CA GLU A 154 5.13 14.60 4.56
C GLU A 154 5.38 14.87 6.05
N GLN A 155 6.31 15.77 6.38
CA GLN A 155 6.62 16.12 7.79
C GLN A 155 5.39 16.66 8.54
N GLN A 156 4.53 17.41 7.84
CA GLN A 156 3.27 17.92 8.36
C GLN A 156 2.14 17.53 7.39
N PRO A 157 1.52 16.35 7.59
CA PRO A 157 0.47 15.88 6.68
C PRO A 157 -0.75 16.81 6.68
N ASP A 158 -1.14 17.29 5.51
CA ASP A 158 -2.43 17.99 5.34
C ASP A 158 -3.57 16.96 5.26
N TYR A 159 -4.15 16.65 6.41
CA TYR A 159 -5.27 15.71 6.51
C TYR A 159 -6.48 16.12 5.67
N LYS A 160 -6.75 17.42 5.49
CA LYS A 160 -7.87 17.86 4.63
C LYS A 160 -7.59 17.52 3.17
N ARG A 161 -6.34 17.67 2.72
CA ARG A 161 -5.94 17.26 1.38
C ARG A 161 -5.99 15.74 1.23
N ILE A 162 -5.46 14.99 2.19
CA ILE A 162 -5.51 13.51 2.20
C ILE A 162 -6.95 13.02 2.06
N HIS A 163 -7.88 13.54 2.87
CA HIS A 163 -9.29 13.14 2.79
C HIS A 163 -9.93 13.45 1.43
N ARG A 164 -9.58 14.59 0.80
CA ARG A 164 -10.06 14.90 -0.55
C ARG A 164 -9.54 13.92 -1.59
N VAL A 165 -8.26 13.55 -1.52
CA VAL A 165 -7.66 12.58 -2.46
C VAL A 165 -8.25 11.19 -2.25
N ILE A 166 -8.49 10.76 -1.00
CA ILE A 166 -9.19 9.50 -0.69
C ILE A 166 -10.59 9.49 -1.31
N ALA A 167 -11.38 10.56 -1.12
CA ALA A 167 -12.71 10.64 -1.71
C ALA A 167 -12.67 10.61 -3.25
N SER A 168 -11.67 11.26 -3.86
CA SER A 168 -11.45 11.19 -5.31
C SER A 168 -11.10 9.77 -5.77
N LEU A 169 -10.22 9.08 -5.05
CA LEU A 169 -9.85 7.68 -5.32
C LEU A 169 -11.07 6.76 -5.22
N GLU A 170 -11.90 6.91 -4.20
CA GLU A 170 -13.13 6.11 -4.03
C GLU A 170 -14.11 6.30 -5.20
N LEU A 171 -14.25 7.55 -5.68
CA LEU A 171 -15.07 7.87 -6.84
C LEU A 171 -14.48 7.26 -8.12
N GLU A 172 -13.19 7.49 -8.40
CA GLU A 172 -12.49 6.95 -9.56
C GLU A 172 -12.57 5.43 -9.59
N ARG A 173 -12.30 4.76 -8.47
CA ARG A 173 -12.43 3.31 -8.29
C ARG A 173 -13.84 2.82 -8.63
N THR A 174 -14.87 3.52 -8.15
CA THR A 174 -16.27 3.14 -8.40
C THR A 174 -16.63 3.22 -9.88
N LEU A 175 -16.14 4.25 -10.58
CA LEU A 175 -16.33 4.41 -12.02
C LEU A 175 -15.53 3.35 -12.80
N SER A 176 -14.26 3.14 -12.46
CA SER A 176 -13.39 2.16 -13.12
C SER A 176 -13.94 0.73 -13.02
N ILE A 177 -14.50 0.33 -11.88
CA ILE A 177 -15.12 -1.01 -11.72
C ILE A 177 -16.29 -1.22 -12.68
N GLN A 178 -17.05 -0.16 -13.01
CA GLN A 178 -18.22 -0.29 -13.89
C GLN A 178 -17.80 -0.54 -15.35
N ASP A 179 -16.67 0.02 -15.74
CA ASP A 179 -16.18 0.02 -17.13
C ASP A 179 -15.10 -1.06 -17.39
N ASP A 180 -14.70 -1.84 -16.37
CA ASP A 180 -13.65 -2.86 -16.49
C ASP A 180 -14.21 -4.25 -16.81
N GLU A 181 -14.18 -4.60 -18.10
CA GLU A 181 -14.59 -5.92 -18.61
C GLU A 181 -13.65 -7.06 -18.16
N GLU A 182 -12.44 -6.75 -17.71
CA GLU A 182 -11.43 -7.72 -17.25
C GLU A 182 -11.51 -8.00 -15.74
N ARG A 183 -12.55 -7.51 -15.05
CA ARG A 183 -12.66 -7.64 -13.58
C ARG A 183 -12.49 -9.06 -13.05
N GLU A 184 -12.84 -10.09 -13.82
CA GLU A 184 -12.71 -11.50 -13.41
C GLU A 184 -11.25 -11.93 -13.18
N PHE A 185 -10.25 -11.15 -13.62
CA PHE A 185 -8.86 -11.39 -13.26
C PHE A 185 -8.63 -11.12 -11.76
N PRO A 186 -8.20 -12.14 -10.97
CA PRO A 186 -8.11 -12.01 -9.51
C PRO A 186 -7.23 -10.85 -9.02
N LEU A 187 -6.18 -10.49 -9.78
CA LEU A 187 -5.30 -9.37 -9.41
C LEU A 187 -6.02 -8.03 -9.52
N ARG A 188 -6.87 -7.86 -10.54
CA ARG A 188 -7.67 -6.65 -10.74
C ARG A 188 -8.70 -6.51 -9.61
N ASP A 189 -9.40 -7.60 -9.26
CA ASP A 189 -10.36 -7.58 -8.14
C ASP A 189 -9.69 -7.28 -6.79
N ALA A 190 -8.44 -7.75 -6.58
CA ALA A 190 -7.66 -7.39 -5.40
C ALA A 190 -7.25 -5.91 -5.38
N ILE A 191 -6.89 -5.32 -6.52
CA ILE A 191 -6.48 -3.91 -6.63
C ILE A 191 -7.67 -2.96 -6.47
N TYR A 192 -8.85 -3.33 -6.98
CA TYR A 192 -10.09 -2.58 -6.75
C TYR A 192 -10.54 -2.55 -5.30
N GLY A 193 -9.93 -3.36 -4.45
CA GLY A 193 -10.31 -3.56 -3.07
C GLY A 193 -9.90 -2.49 -2.09
#